data_AF-K6V371-F1
#
_entry.id   AF-K6V371-F1
#
_cell.length_a   1.000
_cell.length_b   1.000
_cell.length_c   1.000
_cell.angle_alpha   90.00
_cell.angle_beta   90.00
_cell.angle_gamma   90.00
#
_symmetry.space_group_name_H-M   'P 1'
#
loop_
_entity.id
_entity.type
_entity.pdbx_description
1 polymer ?
#
loop_
_entity_poly.entity_id
_entity_poly.type
_entity_poly.pdbx_seq_one_letter_code
_entity_poly.pdbx_strand_id
1 'polypeptide(L)'
;MVAVTCRTEYLRARHFGSARSAWLCMITALVALVALNAAGVDGAVTATVVAVALAGALAAVGRLARRGAVLVTVDADTVYLGDEQHGVTGHRLADLRSVDLGPVAELTGAGTAGPRDLTISGLRTLTLGFAGPGEEPEMWRVGVVHGDPAAAEVIGRLTTVVPRRPTPPRPTPARPTPLPRTPTGTTTPRTTTPRILDAGSDEAAERLWEEATVRHDTILFEYGAYELQPDLMLRYPAVTDITRTPVQDFHRALDEATALRTDSCPDDRARADAYQQAVIALRRAWIACEPQLATAQGEGQWPASTNSPSTE
;
A
#
# COMPACT_ATOMS: atom_id res chain seq x y z
N MET A 1 9.65 -8.17 -14.16
CA MET A 1 8.72 -7.01 -14.23
C MET A 1 8.59 -6.45 -12.82
N VAL A 2 8.46 -5.13 -12.67
CA VAL A 2 8.33 -4.49 -11.35
C VAL A 2 6.85 -4.53 -10.93
N ALA A 3 6.58 -4.93 -9.69
CA ALA A 3 5.23 -4.95 -9.13
C ALA A 3 4.68 -3.52 -8.98
N VAL A 4 3.41 -3.31 -9.35
CA VAL A 4 2.74 -2.02 -9.24
C VAL A 4 1.60 -2.16 -8.24
N THR A 5 1.58 -1.29 -7.24
CA THR A 5 0.57 -1.26 -6.19
C THR A 5 -0.24 0.02 -6.27
N CYS A 6 -1.56 -0.12 -6.29
CA CYS A 6 -2.54 0.94 -6.13
C CYS A 6 -3.19 0.77 -4.76
N ARG A 7 -3.11 1.80 -3.91
CA ARG A 7 -3.76 1.83 -2.59
C ARG A 7 -4.82 2.93 -2.58
N THR A 8 -6.07 2.54 -2.41
CA THR A 8 -7.20 3.49 -2.38
C THR A 8 -7.73 3.60 -0.95
N GLU A 9 -7.51 4.74 -0.30
CA GLU A 9 -8.04 5.02 1.04
C GLU A 9 -9.53 5.40 0.99
N TYR A 10 -10.28 5.02 2.02
CA TYR A 10 -11.68 5.42 2.17
C TYR A 10 -12.07 5.72 3.62
N LEU A 11 -12.95 6.71 3.77
CA LEU A 11 -13.53 7.07 5.05
C LEU A 11 -14.76 6.20 5.33
N ARG A 12 -14.72 5.43 6.42
CA ARG A 12 -15.90 4.70 6.91
C ARG A 12 -16.84 5.61 7.72
N ALA A 13 -18.12 5.24 7.81
CA ALA A 13 -19.12 5.90 8.67
C ALA A 13 -18.66 6.08 10.14
N ARG A 14 -17.80 5.18 10.65
CA ARG A 14 -17.18 5.30 11.97
C ARG A 14 -16.32 6.56 12.14
N HIS A 15 -15.65 7.01 11.07
CA HIS A 15 -14.84 8.25 11.07
C HIS A 15 -15.72 9.50 11.13
N PHE A 16 -16.88 9.49 10.46
CA PHE A 16 -17.86 10.56 10.58
C PHE A 16 -18.49 10.59 11.99
N GLY A 17 -18.75 9.42 12.58
CA GLY A 17 -19.22 9.29 13.95
C GLY A 17 -18.23 9.83 14.97
N SER A 18 -16.95 9.47 14.85
CA SER A 18 -15.90 9.96 15.75
C SER A 18 -15.64 11.45 15.57
N ALA A 19 -15.60 11.96 14.34
CA ALA A 19 -15.49 13.40 14.06
C ALA A 19 -16.66 14.19 14.67
N ARG A 20 -17.90 13.67 14.57
CA ARG A 20 -19.08 14.28 15.18
C ARG A 20 -19.02 14.25 16.70
N SER A 21 -18.52 13.15 17.30
CA SER A 21 -18.33 13.06 18.75
C SER A 21 -17.27 14.03 19.27
N ALA A 22 -16.14 14.16 18.56
CA ALA A 22 -15.07 15.11 18.90
C ALA A 22 -15.59 16.55 18.81
N TRP A 23 -16.36 16.88 17.78
CA TRP A 23 -17.00 18.18 17.63
C TRP A 23 -17.99 18.49 18.76
N LEU A 24 -18.83 17.52 19.14
CA LEU A 24 -19.73 17.67 20.28
C LEU A 24 -18.96 17.89 21.59
N CYS A 25 -17.91 17.11 21.85
CA CYS A 25 -17.06 17.29 23.04
C CYS A 25 -16.42 18.68 23.09
N MET A 26 -15.95 19.21 21.96
CA MET A 26 -15.38 20.56 21.88
C MET A 26 -16.41 21.64 22.19
N ILE A 27 -17.63 21.52 21.65
CA ILE A 27 -18.73 22.46 21.96
C ILE A 27 -19.12 22.37 23.42
N THR A 28 -19.27 21.17 23.97
CA THR A 28 -19.60 20.98 25.38
C THR A 28 -18.51 21.55 26.28
N ALA A 29 -17.23 21.36 25.95
CA ALA A 29 -16.11 21.95 26.69
C ALA A 29 -16.17 23.49 26.68
N LEU A 30 -16.45 24.09 25.52
CA LEU A 30 -16.56 25.53 25.37
C LEU A 30 -17.73 26.10 26.20
N VAL A 31 -18.91 25.47 26.12
CA VAL A 31 -20.09 25.89 26.86
C VAL A 31 -19.86 25.74 28.37
N ALA A 32 -19.27 24.63 28.80
CA ALA A 32 -18.94 24.40 30.21
C ALA A 32 -17.95 25.44 30.73
N LEU A 33 -16.91 25.78 29.95
CA LEU A 33 -15.94 26.81 30.31
C LEU A 33 -16.63 28.17 30.53
N VAL A 34 -17.49 28.60 29.61
CA VAL A 34 -18.21 29.88 29.72
C VAL A 34 -19.16 29.88 30.91
N ALA A 35 -19.93 28.81 31.11
CA ALA A 35 -20.91 28.71 32.19
C ALA A 35 -20.25 28.65 33.59
N LEU A 36 -19.20 27.84 33.75
CA LEU A 36 -18.47 27.72 35.02
C LEU A 36 -17.77 29.03 35.39
N ASN A 37 -17.17 29.70 34.40
CA ASN A 37 -16.56 31.01 34.60
C ASN A 37 -17.60 32.08 34.99
N ALA A 38 -18.77 32.10 34.33
CA ALA A 38 -19.84 33.03 34.67
C ALA A 38 -20.45 32.78 36.06
N ALA A 39 -20.45 31.53 36.52
CA ALA A 39 -20.90 31.14 37.86
C ALA A 39 -19.86 31.40 38.97
N GLY A 40 -18.67 31.90 38.64
CA GLY A 40 -17.60 32.17 39.61
C GLY A 40 -17.02 30.90 40.23
N VAL A 41 -17.09 29.77 39.52
CA VAL A 41 -16.53 28.50 39.99
C VAL A 41 -15.00 28.60 40.04
N ASP A 42 -14.41 27.94 41.02
CA ASP A 42 -12.96 27.89 41.20
C ASP A 42 -12.23 27.49 39.90
N GLY A 43 -11.10 28.16 39.65
CA GLY A 43 -10.31 27.99 38.44
C GLY A 43 -9.78 26.57 38.25
N ALA A 44 -9.45 25.86 39.34
CA ALA A 44 -8.94 24.49 39.26
C ALA A 44 -10.04 23.50 38.85
N VAL A 45 -11.26 23.70 39.33
CA VAL A 45 -12.43 22.89 38.94
C VAL A 45 -12.75 23.11 37.46
N THR A 46 -12.77 24.37 37.03
CA THR A 46 -13.03 24.74 35.63
C THR A 46 -11.97 24.15 34.69
N ALA A 47 -10.69 24.26 35.04
CA ALA A 47 -9.59 23.68 34.27
C ALA A 47 -9.69 22.15 34.16
N THR A 48 -10.07 21.47 35.25
CA THR A 48 -10.21 20.00 35.26
C THR A 48 -11.32 19.53 34.33
N VAL A 49 -12.49 20.18 34.37
CA VAL A 49 -13.63 19.83 33.50
C VAL A 49 -13.29 20.01 32.03
N VAL A 50 -12.63 21.11 31.67
CA VAL A 50 -12.20 21.39 30.30
C VAL A 50 -11.14 20.39 29.85
N ALA A 51 -10.16 20.06 30.70
CA ALA A 51 -9.12 19.10 30.38
C ALA A 51 -9.68 17.69 30.10
N VAL A 52 -10.64 17.23 30.90
CA VAL A 52 -11.32 15.94 30.68
C VAL A 52 -12.08 15.92 29.35
N ALA A 53 -12.78 17.01 29.02
CA ALA A 53 -13.51 17.12 27.76
C ALA A 53 -12.57 17.16 26.53
N LEU A 54 -11.43 17.86 26.63
CA LEU A 54 -10.39 17.87 25.61
C LEU A 54 -9.71 16.50 25.45
N ALA A 55 -9.41 15.82 26.56
CA ALA A 55 -8.87 14.46 26.53
C ALA A 55 -9.86 13.49 25.84
N GLY A 56 -11.16 13.63 26.09
CA GLY A 56 -12.21 12.88 25.40
C GLY A 56 -12.24 13.16 23.89
N ALA A 57 -12.11 14.43 23.48
CA ALA A 57 -12.03 14.81 22.07
C ALA A 57 -10.76 14.25 21.40
N LEU A 58 -9.60 14.35 22.05
CA LEU A 58 -8.34 13.79 21.57
C LEU A 58 -8.39 12.26 21.45
N ALA A 59 -8.99 11.58 22.42
CA ALA A 59 -9.19 10.12 22.35
C ALA A 59 -10.13 9.73 21.20
N ALA A 60 -11.17 10.51 20.93
CA ALA A 60 -12.05 10.32 19.77
C ALA A 60 -11.30 10.54 18.44
N VAL A 61 -10.42 11.54 18.39
CA VAL A 61 -9.57 11.85 17.22
C VAL A 61 -8.47 10.80 17.01
N GLY A 62 -7.81 10.32 18.06
CA GLY A 62 -6.79 9.27 17.97
C GLY A 62 -7.33 7.96 17.40
N ARG A 63 -8.63 7.70 17.58
CA ARG A 63 -9.34 6.57 16.95
C ARG A 63 -9.62 6.77 15.45
N LEU A 64 -9.36 7.94 14.85
CA LEU A 64 -9.42 8.17 13.41
C LEU A 64 -8.14 7.73 12.66
N ALA A 65 -7.09 7.29 13.36
CA ALA A 65 -5.76 7.10 12.75
C ALA A 65 -5.67 5.95 11.71
N ARG A 66 -6.61 5.01 11.68
CA ARG A 66 -6.59 3.91 10.69
C ARG A 66 -7.70 4.08 9.65
N ARG A 67 -7.38 4.79 8.58
CA ARG A 67 -8.22 4.83 7.37
C ARG A 67 -8.18 3.46 6.72
N GLY A 68 -9.34 2.90 6.44
CA GLY A 68 -9.41 1.66 5.67
C GLY A 68 -8.87 1.92 4.27
N ALA A 69 -8.07 0.98 3.76
CA ALA A 69 -7.57 1.04 2.40
C ALA A 69 -7.92 -0.25 1.64
N VAL A 70 -8.22 -0.08 0.35
CA VAL A 70 -8.29 -1.18 -0.61
C VAL A 70 -6.96 -1.22 -1.36
N LEU A 71 -6.38 -2.42 -1.46
CA LEU A 71 -5.09 -2.65 -2.10
C LEU A 71 -5.29 -3.48 -3.36
N VAL A 72 -4.75 -3.00 -4.47
CA VAL A 72 -4.62 -3.74 -5.73
C VAL A 72 -3.16 -3.73 -6.11
N THR A 73 -2.50 -4.89 -6.07
CA THR A 73 -1.12 -5.03 -6.53
C THR A 73 -1.06 -5.98 -7.71
N VAL A 74 -0.38 -5.58 -8.78
CA VAL A 74 -0.12 -6.43 -9.94
C VAL A 74 1.37 -6.67 -10.03
N ASP A 75 1.76 -7.94 -9.89
CA ASP A 75 3.13 -8.42 -10.14
C ASP A 75 3.23 -9.06 -11.54
N ALA A 76 4.35 -9.73 -11.83
CA ALA A 76 4.62 -10.37 -13.11
C ALA A 76 3.57 -11.44 -13.48
N ASP A 77 3.02 -12.17 -12.51
CA ASP A 77 2.14 -13.31 -12.73
C ASP A 77 0.90 -13.36 -11.83
N THR A 78 0.79 -12.45 -10.86
CA THR A 78 -0.23 -12.50 -9.81
C THR A 78 -0.82 -11.12 -9.55
N VAL A 79 -2.13 -11.08 -9.36
CA VAL A 79 -2.91 -9.92 -8.90
C VAL A 79 -3.30 -10.16 -7.45
N TYR A 80 -2.93 -9.24 -6.58
CA TYR A 80 -3.30 -9.25 -5.18
C TYR A 80 -4.42 -8.22 -4.94
N LEU A 81 -5.53 -8.68 -4.37
CA LEU A 81 -6.73 -7.89 -4.08
C LEU A 81 -7.07 -8.04 -2.61
N GLY A 82 -7.35 -6.94 -1.92
CA GLY A 82 -7.78 -7.04 -0.52
C GLY A 82 -8.06 -5.72 0.16
N ASP A 83 -8.55 -5.84 1.38
CA ASP A 83 -8.66 -4.75 2.34
C ASP A 83 -8.12 -5.20 3.70
N GLU A 84 -8.06 -4.26 4.65
CA GLU A 84 -7.56 -4.53 6.01
C GLU A 84 -8.46 -5.47 6.84
N GLN A 85 -9.66 -5.83 6.38
CA GLN A 85 -10.62 -6.65 7.14
C GLN A 85 -10.67 -8.09 6.65
N HIS A 86 -10.61 -8.28 5.34
CA HIS A 86 -10.75 -9.58 4.68
C HIS A 86 -9.40 -10.16 4.26
N GLY A 87 -8.31 -9.42 4.46
CA GLY A 87 -6.96 -9.83 4.08
C GLY A 87 -6.71 -9.64 2.58
N VAL A 88 -5.49 -9.97 2.16
CA VAL A 88 -5.06 -9.89 0.76
C VAL A 88 -5.14 -11.28 0.13
N THR A 89 -5.89 -11.38 -0.95
CA THR A 89 -6.06 -12.59 -1.76
C THR A 89 -5.28 -12.46 -3.06
N GLY A 90 -4.52 -13.50 -3.43
CA GLY A 90 -3.74 -13.53 -4.66
C GLY A 90 -4.40 -14.40 -5.72
N HIS A 91 -4.54 -13.88 -6.94
CA HIS A 91 -5.06 -14.59 -8.10
C HIS A 91 -4.04 -14.56 -9.24
N ARG A 92 -3.87 -15.68 -9.96
CA ARG A 92 -2.94 -15.69 -11.10
C ARG A 92 -3.50 -14.85 -12.24
N LEU A 93 -2.62 -14.08 -12.86
CA LEU A 93 -2.93 -13.23 -14.01
C LEU A 93 -3.39 -14.07 -15.22
N ALA A 94 -2.93 -15.31 -15.32
CA ALA A 94 -3.38 -16.28 -16.33
C ALA A 94 -4.86 -16.69 -16.18
N ASP A 95 -5.41 -16.57 -14.97
CA ASP A 95 -6.80 -16.91 -14.69
C ASP A 95 -7.74 -15.72 -14.96
N LEU A 96 -7.20 -14.54 -15.26
CA LEU A 96 -7.97 -13.34 -15.55
C LEU A 96 -8.69 -13.46 -16.91
N ARG A 97 -10.03 -13.44 -16.87
CA ARG A 97 -10.91 -13.61 -18.03
C ARG A 97 -11.53 -12.30 -18.51
N SER A 98 -11.82 -11.38 -17.59
CA SER A 98 -12.42 -10.09 -17.92
C SER A 98 -11.90 -8.98 -17.01
N VAL A 99 -11.78 -7.79 -17.60
CA VAL A 99 -11.44 -6.55 -16.91
C VAL A 99 -12.38 -5.50 -17.49
N ASP A 100 -13.20 -4.88 -16.65
CA ASP A 100 -14.10 -3.82 -17.06
C ASP A 100 -14.07 -2.66 -16.06
N LEU A 101 -14.08 -1.43 -16.58
CA LEU A 101 -14.13 -0.23 -15.75
C LEU A 101 -15.56 0.31 -15.77
N GLY A 102 -16.31 -0.08 -14.75
CA GLY A 102 -17.70 0.28 -14.54
C GLY A 102 -17.92 1.71 -14.02
N PRO A 103 -19.19 2.05 -13.72
CA PRO A 103 -19.57 3.36 -13.24
C PRO A 103 -19.03 3.64 -11.83
N VAL A 104 -19.24 4.88 -11.39
CA VAL A 104 -18.97 5.31 -10.02
C VAL A 104 -19.88 4.54 -9.06
N ALA A 105 -19.31 3.94 -8.02
CA ALA A 105 -20.08 3.24 -7.00
C ALA A 105 -20.87 4.23 -6.14
N GLU A 106 -22.14 3.92 -5.88
CA GLU A 106 -23.00 4.73 -5.00
C GLU A 106 -22.70 4.45 -3.51
N LEU A 107 -22.32 3.22 -3.20
CA LEU A 107 -22.08 2.73 -1.83
C LEU A 107 -20.67 2.16 -1.70
N THR A 108 -20.14 2.24 -0.48
CA THR A 108 -18.86 1.60 -0.10
C THR A 108 -19.13 0.17 0.37
N GLY A 109 -18.79 -0.81 -0.47
CA GLY A 109 -18.85 -2.25 -0.14
C GLY A 109 -17.64 -2.75 0.65
N ALA A 110 -16.50 -2.05 0.58
CA ALA A 110 -15.27 -2.43 1.26
C ALA A 110 -15.48 -2.51 2.79
N GLY A 111 -15.25 -3.70 3.36
CA GLY A 111 -15.49 -3.98 4.78
C GLY A 111 -16.96 -4.20 5.20
N THR A 112 -17.94 -4.18 4.28
CA THR A 112 -19.39 -4.20 4.62
C THR A 112 -20.24 -5.18 3.81
N ALA A 113 -19.98 -5.35 2.51
CA ALA A 113 -20.85 -6.13 1.62
C ALA A 113 -20.40 -7.60 1.49
N GLY A 114 -19.09 -7.82 1.31
CA GLY A 114 -18.50 -9.16 1.22
C GLY A 114 -17.03 -9.09 0.81
N PRO A 115 -16.28 -10.21 0.88
CA PRO A 115 -14.84 -10.22 0.65
C PRO A 115 -14.43 -9.84 -0.77
N ARG A 116 -15.36 -9.95 -1.74
CA ARG A 116 -15.13 -9.68 -3.18
C ARG A 116 -15.66 -8.33 -3.65
N ASP A 117 -16.35 -7.60 -2.78
CA ASP A 117 -16.91 -6.28 -3.08
C ASP A 117 -16.13 -5.21 -2.31
N LEU A 118 -15.06 -4.75 -2.94
CA LEU A 118 -14.15 -3.72 -2.45
C LEU A 118 -14.46 -2.36 -3.10
N THR A 119 -15.74 -2.08 -3.35
CA THR A 119 -16.21 -0.80 -3.89
C THR A 119 -16.12 0.33 -2.86
N ILE A 120 -15.88 1.54 -3.36
CA ILE A 120 -15.79 2.76 -2.54
C ILE A 120 -16.72 3.80 -3.16
N SER A 121 -17.63 4.34 -2.35
CA SER A 121 -18.58 5.37 -2.78
C SER A 121 -17.86 6.57 -3.39
N GLY A 122 -18.31 7.02 -4.57
CA GLY A 122 -17.72 8.14 -5.29
C GLY A 122 -16.52 7.78 -6.18
N LEU A 123 -16.05 6.52 -6.18
CA LEU A 123 -14.98 6.05 -7.06
C LEU A 123 -15.50 5.11 -8.16
N ARG A 124 -14.76 5.02 -9.28
CA ARG A 124 -15.10 4.09 -10.36
C ARG A 124 -14.85 2.65 -9.93
N THR A 125 -15.71 1.76 -10.40
CA THR A 125 -15.64 0.33 -10.04
C THR A 125 -14.89 -0.44 -11.12
N LEU A 126 -13.70 -0.95 -10.80
CA LEU A 126 -12.99 -1.93 -11.60
C LEU A 126 -13.58 -3.33 -11.30
N THR A 127 -14.13 -3.98 -12.32
CA THR A 127 -14.64 -5.35 -12.23
C THR A 127 -13.65 -6.31 -12.87
N LEU A 128 -13.16 -7.28 -12.10
CA LEU A 128 -12.22 -8.31 -12.53
C LEU A 128 -12.91 -9.67 -12.46
N GLY A 129 -12.93 -10.41 -13.56
CA GLY A 129 -13.44 -11.78 -13.60
C GLY A 129 -12.30 -12.78 -13.71
N PHE A 130 -12.16 -13.66 -12.73
CA PHE A 130 -11.20 -14.76 -12.75
C PHE A 130 -11.88 -16.08 -13.07
N ALA A 131 -11.13 -17.05 -13.60
CA ALA A 131 -11.58 -18.41 -13.76
C ALA A 131 -11.82 -19.02 -12.37
N GLY A 132 -13.09 -19.26 -12.03
CA GLY A 132 -13.46 -19.92 -10.79
C GLY A 132 -13.30 -21.44 -10.88
N PRO A 133 -13.35 -22.17 -9.75
CA PRO A 133 -13.42 -23.63 -9.72
C PRO A 133 -14.75 -24.20 -10.28
N GLY A 134 -15.70 -23.35 -10.67
CA GLY A 134 -16.97 -23.71 -11.29
C GLY A 134 -17.20 -23.06 -12.66
N GLU A 135 -18.41 -23.18 -13.20
CA GLU A 135 -18.77 -22.64 -14.52
C GLU A 135 -18.96 -21.11 -14.52
N GLU A 136 -19.21 -20.52 -13.34
CA GLU A 136 -19.32 -19.07 -13.18
C GLU A 136 -17.97 -18.42 -12.83
N PRO A 137 -17.59 -17.32 -13.51
CA PRO A 137 -16.36 -16.60 -13.22
C PRO A 137 -16.43 -15.93 -11.84
N GLU A 138 -15.32 -15.99 -11.11
CA GLU A 138 -15.18 -15.29 -9.84
C GLU A 138 -15.04 -13.79 -10.10
N MET A 139 -16.07 -13.02 -9.77
CA MET A 139 -16.08 -11.57 -9.98
C MET A 139 -15.66 -10.80 -8.73
N TRP A 140 -14.67 -9.93 -8.92
CA TRP A 140 -14.19 -8.97 -7.95
C TRP A 140 -14.55 -7.56 -8.39
N ARG A 141 -15.01 -6.74 -7.45
CA ARG A 141 -15.31 -5.32 -7.69
C ARG A 141 -14.42 -4.47 -6.80
N VAL A 142 -13.70 -3.52 -7.38
CA VAL A 142 -12.70 -2.72 -6.65
C VAL A 142 -12.85 -1.24 -6.98
N GLY A 143 -12.89 -0.40 -5.95
CA GLY A 143 -12.86 1.05 -6.11
C GLY A 143 -11.48 1.54 -6.54
N VAL A 144 -11.41 2.18 -7.70
CA VAL A 144 -10.17 2.78 -8.24
C VAL A 144 -10.35 4.26 -8.54
N VAL A 145 -9.31 5.05 -8.30
CA VAL A 145 -9.28 6.48 -8.60
C VAL A 145 -8.95 6.65 -10.08
N HIS A 146 -9.90 7.14 -10.88
CA HIS A 146 -9.74 7.23 -12.35
C HIS A 146 -8.62 8.18 -12.80
N GLY A 147 -8.21 9.12 -11.94
CA GLY A 147 -7.10 10.04 -12.19
C GLY A 147 -5.77 9.62 -11.58
N ASP A 148 -5.72 8.50 -10.85
CA ASP A 148 -4.50 8.00 -10.25
C ASP A 148 -3.65 7.29 -11.32
N PRO A 149 -2.42 7.75 -11.58
CA PRO A 149 -1.52 7.12 -12.53
C PRO A 149 -1.16 5.67 -12.17
N ALA A 150 -1.09 5.31 -10.88
CA ALA A 150 -0.86 3.92 -10.45
C ALA A 150 -2.07 3.03 -10.80
N ALA A 151 -3.29 3.52 -10.56
CA ALA A 151 -4.52 2.84 -10.98
C ALA A 151 -4.59 2.67 -12.51
N ALA A 152 -4.20 3.71 -13.27
CA ALA A 152 -4.16 3.65 -14.73
C ALA A 152 -3.15 2.62 -15.25
N GLU A 153 -1.97 2.52 -14.64
CA GLU A 153 -0.97 1.51 -15.00
C GLU A 153 -1.44 0.09 -14.68
N VAL A 154 -2.04 -0.11 -13.49
CA VAL A 154 -2.64 -1.40 -13.10
C VAL A 154 -3.72 -1.81 -14.10
N ILE A 155 -4.66 -0.92 -14.43
CA ILE A 155 -5.71 -1.20 -15.41
C ILE A 155 -5.11 -1.51 -16.78
N GLY A 156 -4.08 -0.75 -17.20
CA GLY A 156 -3.36 -0.98 -18.45
C GLY A 156 -2.76 -2.39 -18.52
N ARG A 157 -2.03 -2.79 -17.47
CA ARG A 157 -1.40 -4.13 -17.38
C ARG A 157 -2.44 -5.24 -17.38
N LEU A 158 -3.51 -5.10 -16.59
CA LEU A 158 -4.60 -6.06 -16.56
C LEU A 158 -5.26 -6.19 -17.94
N THR A 159 -5.49 -5.08 -18.64
CA THR A 159 -6.09 -5.08 -19.99
C THR A 159 -5.20 -5.72 -21.04
N THR A 160 -3.86 -5.63 -20.90
CA THR A 160 -2.93 -6.26 -21.85
C THR A 160 -2.90 -7.79 -21.77
N VAL A 161 -3.27 -8.35 -20.62
CA VAL A 161 -3.20 -9.80 -20.37
C VAL A 161 -4.51 -10.50 -20.71
N VAL A 162 -5.64 -9.80 -20.67
CA VAL A 162 -6.93 -10.37 -21.07
C VAL A 162 -6.89 -10.73 -22.56
N PRO A 163 -7.16 -11.98 -22.95
CA PRO A 163 -7.28 -12.35 -24.36
C PRO A 163 -8.38 -11.50 -25.01
N ARG A 164 -8.01 -10.65 -25.98
CA ARG A 164 -8.99 -9.92 -26.78
C ARG A 164 -9.92 -10.93 -27.43
N ARG A 165 -11.16 -11.04 -26.93
CA ARG A 165 -12.22 -11.73 -27.66
C ARG A 165 -12.33 -11.04 -29.03
N PRO A 166 -12.15 -11.75 -30.15
CA PRO A 166 -12.20 -11.13 -31.47
C PRO A 166 -13.55 -10.44 -31.63
N THR A 167 -13.51 -9.12 -31.72
CA THR A 167 -14.66 -8.31 -32.11
C THR A 167 -15.06 -8.78 -33.51
N PRO A 168 -16.33 -9.15 -33.78
CA PRO A 168 -16.75 -9.47 -35.13
C PRO A 168 -16.47 -8.25 -36.03
N PRO A 169 -15.94 -8.46 -37.24
CA PRO A 169 -15.50 -7.36 -38.10
C PRO A 169 -16.69 -6.46 -38.45
N ARG A 170 -16.63 -5.23 -37.95
CA ARG A 170 -17.49 -4.15 -38.43
C ARG A 170 -17.08 -3.87 -39.88
N PRO A 171 -18.01 -3.86 -40.85
CA PRO A 171 -17.68 -3.59 -42.25
C PRO A 171 -17.15 -2.15 -42.39
N THR A 172 -15.92 -2.04 -42.89
CA THR A 172 -15.20 -0.80 -43.18
C THR A 172 -15.78 -0.12 -44.42
N PRO A 173 -16.25 1.14 -44.37
CA PRO A 173 -16.29 1.99 -45.55
C PRO A 173 -14.93 2.64 -45.80
N ALA A 174 -14.57 2.70 -47.08
CA ALA A 174 -13.25 2.97 -47.63
C ALA A 174 -12.57 4.27 -47.12
N ARG A 175 -11.25 4.16 -46.97
CA ARG A 175 -10.29 5.24 -46.74
C ARG A 175 -9.92 5.92 -48.07
N PRO A 176 -9.81 7.27 -48.13
CA PRO A 176 -8.95 7.94 -49.08
C PRO A 176 -7.57 8.24 -48.46
N THR A 177 -6.54 7.99 -49.24
CA THR A 177 -5.10 8.15 -48.99
C THR A 177 -4.68 9.60 -48.71
N PRO A 178 -3.66 9.83 -47.85
CA PRO A 178 -2.73 10.93 -48.09
C PRO A 178 -1.24 10.52 -48.13
N LEU A 179 -0.50 11.29 -48.92
CA LEU A 179 0.88 11.19 -49.43
C LEU A 179 2.03 11.04 -48.41
N PRO A 180 3.24 10.64 -48.87
CA PRO A 180 4.40 10.38 -48.03
C PRO A 180 5.19 11.66 -47.70
N ARG A 181 5.64 11.77 -46.44
CA ARG A 181 6.76 12.64 -46.05
C ARG A 181 7.65 11.92 -45.04
N THR A 182 8.94 11.91 -45.33
CA THR A 182 10.07 11.60 -44.44
C THR A 182 10.98 12.84 -44.43
N PRO A 183 12.07 12.91 -43.66
CA PRO A 183 12.29 12.70 -42.22
C PRO A 183 12.94 13.96 -41.59
N THR A 184 12.88 14.17 -40.28
CA THR A 184 14.03 14.69 -39.46
C THR A 184 13.62 14.86 -38.01
N GLY A 185 14.52 14.46 -37.10
CA GLY A 185 14.34 14.73 -35.67
C GLY A 185 15.08 13.73 -34.79
N THR A 186 16.40 13.79 -34.80
CA THR A 186 17.29 13.19 -33.79
C THR A 186 16.75 13.45 -32.38
N THR A 187 16.40 12.41 -31.61
CA THR A 187 16.27 12.53 -30.15
C THR A 187 16.81 11.26 -29.49
N THR A 188 17.79 11.49 -28.63
CA THR A 188 18.54 10.62 -27.73
C THR A 188 17.68 9.56 -27.02
N PRO A 189 18.20 8.34 -26.77
CA PRO A 189 17.46 7.33 -26.00
C PRO A 189 17.40 7.75 -24.53
N ARG A 190 16.20 8.14 -24.08
CA ARG A 190 15.88 8.32 -22.65
C ARG A 190 15.48 6.94 -22.11
N THR A 191 16.35 6.36 -21.29
CA THR A 191 16.09 5.13 -20.55
C THR A 191 15.01 5.42 -19.50
N THR A 192 13.75 5.21 -19.86
CA THR A 192 12.61 5.40 -18.95
C THR A 192 12.27 4.05 -18.34
N THR A 193 12.81 3.77 -17.15
CA THR A 193 12.24 2.79 -16.24
C THR A 193 10.88 3.32 -15.74
N PRO A 194 9.82 2.49 -15.68
CA PRO A 194 8.50 2.94 -15.24
C PRO A 194 8.55 3.19 -13.72
N ARG A 195 8.42 4.46 -13.36
CA ARG A 195 8.41 4.98 -11.99
C ARG A 195 7.00 4.81 -11.43
N ILE A 196 6.91 4.22 -10.24
CA ILE A 196 5.70 4.25 -9.40
C ILE A 196 5.27 5.72 -9.29
N LEU A 197 4.07 6.03 -9.77
CA LEU A 197 3.53 7.38 -9.77
C LEU A 197 2.57 7.54 -8.58
N ASP A 198 3.01 8.39 -7.64
CA ASP A 198 2.25 9.37 -6.83
C ASP A 198 1.12 8.84 -5.92
N ALA A 199 1.49 8.55 -4.66
CA ALA A 199 0.54 8.45 -3.55
C ALA A 199 -0.10 9.82 -3.28
N GLY A 200 -1.42 9.91 -3.41
CA GLY A 200 -2.16 11.17 -3.27
C GLY A 200 -1.99 11.84 -1.90
N SER A 201 -1.29 12.98 -1.87
CA SER A 201 -1.00 13.93 -0.76
C SER A 201 0.37 13.81 -0.09
N ASP A 202 0.99 14.96 0.21
CA ASP A 202 2.29 15.06 0.92
C ASP A 202 2.27 14.32 2.27
N GLU A 203 1.14 14.37 2.96
CA GLU A 203 0.93 13.69 4.25
C GLU A 203 0.91 12.15 4.09
N ALA A 204 0.55 11.63 2.92
CA ALA A 204 0.62 10.21 2.63
C ALA A 204 2.06 9.78 2.29
N ALA A 205 2.78 10.61 1.52
CA ALA A 205 4.19 10.40 1.23
C ALA A 205 5.04 10.39 2.52
N GLU A 206 4.76 11.30 3.44
CA GLU A 206 5.44 11.36 4.75
C GLU A 206 5.19 10.10 5.58
N ARG A 207 3.93 9.65 5.70
CA ARG A 207 3.61 8.40 6.42
C ARG A 207 4.25 7.16 5.79
N LEU A 208 4.27 7.08 4.46
CA LEU A 208 4.91 5.97 3.75
C LEU A 208 6.43 5.98 3.96
N TRP A 209 7.03 7.17 4.00
CA TRP A 209 8.45 7.35 4.31
C TRP A 209 8.78 6.95 5.75
N GLU A 210 7.94 7.32 6.72
CA GLU A 210 8.08 6.88 8.11
C GLU A 210 7.97 5.36 8.23
N GLU A 211 6.98 4.75 7.58
CA GLU A 211 6.79 3.30 7.57
C GLU A 211 7.98 2.58 6.91
N ALA A 212 8.50 3.14 5.81
CA ALA A 212 9.71 2.62 5.15
C ALA A 212 10.93 2.71 6.08
N THR A 213 11.05 3.77 6.87
CA THR A 213 12.13 3.94 7.85
C THR A 213 12.05 2.90 8.96
N VAL A 214 10.87 2.71 9.56
CA VAL A 214 10.65 1.66 10.57
C VAL A 214 10.99 0.27 10.01
N ARG A 215 10.60 -0.01 8.76
CA ARG A 215 10.90 -1.29 8.10
C ARG A 215 12.41 -1.45 7.83
N HIS A 216 13.08 -0.39 7.40
CA HIS A 216 14.53 -0.38 7.22
C HIS A 216 15.25 -0.66 8.54
N ASP A 217 14.85 0.02 9.62
CA ASP A 217 15.42 -0.18 10.96
C ASP A 217 15.19 -1.59 11.49
N THR A 218 14.03 -2.19 11.18
CA THR A 218 13.74 -3.59 11.54
C THR A 218 14.71 -4.55 10.83
N ILE A 219 14.97 -4.33 9.53
CA ILE A 219 15.91 -5.16 8.76
C ILE A 219 17.34 -4.98 9.30
N LEU A 220 17.75 -3.75 9.61
CA LEU A 220 19.06 -3.48 10.21
C LEU A 220 19.20 -4.12 11.59
N PHE A 221 18.12 -4.15 12.38
CA PHE A 221 18.10 -4.83 13.66
C PHE A 221 18.24 -6.35 13.51
N GLU A 222 17.49 -6.96 12.59
CA GLU A 222 17.58 -8.41 12.30
C GLU A 222 18.97 -8.79 11.76
N TYR A 223 19.49 -8.02 10.80
CA TYR A 223 20.82 -8.24 10.24
C TYR A 223 21.92 -8.00 11.28
N GLY A 224 21.80 -6.94 12.08
CA GLY A 224 22.72 -6.65 13.19
C GLY A 224 22.70 -7.75 14.25
N ALA A 225 21.55 -8.32 14.58
CA ALA A 225 21.46 -9.45 15.50
C ALA A 225 22.20 -10.68 14.97
N TYR A 226 22.13 -10.95 13.67
CA TYR A 226 22.90 -12.00 13.03
C TYR A 226 24.43 -11.75 13.10
N GLU A 227 24.90 -10.55 12.77
CA GLU A 227 26.34 -10.20 12.80
C GLU A 227 26.92 -10.17 14.22
N LEU A 228 26.13 -9.75 15.21
CA LEU A 228 26.58 -9.61 16.61
C LEU A 228 26.51 -10.92 17.40
N GLN A 229 25.82 -11.95 16.89
CA GLN A 229 25.71 -13.25 17.55
C GLN A 229 26.61 -14.28 16.84
N PRO A 230 27.81 -14.57 17.37
CA PRO A 230 28.75 -15.48 16.71
C PRO A 230 28.17 -16.89 16.51
N ASP A 231 27.25 -17.32 17.38
CA ASP A 231 26.54 -18.59 17.24
C ASP A 231 25.67 -18.67 15.98
N LEU A 232 25.04 -17.56 15.57
CA LEU A 232 24.23 -17.50 14.35
C LEU A 232 25.13 -17.52 13.12
N MET A 233 26.22 -16.76 13.13
CA MET A 233 27.18 -16.71 12.03
C MET A 233 27.86 -18.07 11.78
N LEU A 234 28.13 -18.84 12.84
CA LEU A 234 28.67 -20.20 12.73
C LEU A 234 27.63 -21.23 12.25
N ARG A 235 26.35 -21.07 12.64
CA ARG A 235 25.27 -21.96 12.17
C ARG A 235 24.87 -21.66 10.73
N TYR A 236 25.00 -20.41 10.29
CA TYR A 236 24.54 -19.96 8.98
C TYR A 236 25.62 -19.21 8.18
N PRO A 237 26.80 -19.81 7.95
CA PRO A 237 27.92 -19.15 7.25
C PRO A 237 27.58 -18.79 5.79
N ALA A 238 26.54 -19.40 5.26
CA ALA A 238 25.97 -19.09 3.95
C ALA A 238 25.49 -17.63 3.81
N VAL A 239 25.03 -17.01 4.90
CA VAL A 239 24.47 -15.66 4.89
C VAL A 239 25.55 -14.59 4.78
N THR A 240 26.80 -14.90 5.16
CA THR A 240 27.97 -14.01 4.99
C THR A 240 28.83 -14.34 3.78
N ASP A 241 28.46 -15.38 3.01
CA ASP A 241 29.18 -15.78 1.82
C ASP A 241 28.87 -14.83 0.66
N ILE A 242 29.72 -13.80 0.51
CA ILE A 242 29.60 -12.79 -0.54
C ILE A 242 29.71 -13.34 -1.96
N THR A 243 30.10 -14.60 -2.15
CA THR A 243 30.13 -15.21 -3.49
C THR A 243 28.73 -15.59 -3.97
N ARG A 244 27.75 -15.61 -3.07
CA ARG A 244 26.36 -15.99 -3.36
C ARG A 244 25.54 -14.80 -3.83
N THR A 245 24.80 -14.99 -4.91
CA THR A 245 23.93 -13.96 -5.51
C THR A 245 22.93 -13.35 -4.52
N PRO A 246 22.21 -14.12 -3.67
CA PRO A 246 21.26 -13.51 -2.72
C PRO A 246 21.92 -12.57 -1.71
N VAL A 247 23.14 -12.90 -1.25
CA VAL A 247 23.90 -12.08 -0.30
C VAL A 247 24.42 -10.81 -0.98
N GLN A 248 24.92 -10.92 -2.21
CA GLN A 248 25.32 -9.76 -3.02
C GLN A 248 24.14 -8.82 -3.28
N ASP A 249 22.97 -9.38 -3.61
CA ASP A 249 21.77 -8.60 -3.88
C ASP A 249 21.24 -7.93 -2.60
N PHE A 250 21.39 -8.58 -1.44
CA PHE A 250 21.10 -7.96 -0.14
C PHE A 250 22.00 -6.75 0.12
N HIS A 251 23.33 -6.90 0.02
CA HIS A 251 24.24 -5.78 0.26
C HIS A 251 24.04 -4.64 -0.74
N ARG A 252 23.79 -4.94 -2.02
CA ARG A 252 23.49 -3.92 -3.02
C ARG A 252 22.20 -3.15 -2.68
N ALA A 253 21.15 -3.86 -2.30
CA ALA A 253 19.88 -3.24 -1.91
C ALA A 253 20.01 -2.45 -0.59
N LEU A 254 20.88 -2.89 0.32
CA LEU A 254 21.16 -2.20 1.57
C LEU A 254 21.89 -0.87 1.32
N ASP A 255 22.91 -0.89 0.46
CA ASP A 255 23.63 0.32 0.05
C ASP A 255 22.69 1.32 -0.63
N GLU A 256 21.81 0.85 -1.53
CA GLU A 256 20.83 1.68 -2.23
C GLU A 256 19.81 2.31 -1.27
N ALA A 257 19.27 1.53 -0.33
CA ALA A 257 18.35 2.04 0.69
C ALA A 257 19.06 3.04 1.63
N THR A 258 20.31 2.76 2.02
CA THR A 258 21.10 3.65 2.88
C THR A 258 21.44 4.97 2.19
N ALA A 259 21.77 4.94 0.90
CA ALA A 259 22.05 6.15 0.13
C ALA A 259 20.83 7.09 -0.03
N LEU A 260 19.63 6.51 -0.04
CA LEU A 260 18.38 7.24 -0.16
C LEU A 260 17.84 7.73 1.18
N ARG A 261 18.23 7.10 2.29
CA ARG A 261 17.83 7.47 3.65
C ARG A 261 18.28 8.90 3.98
N THR A 262 17.35 9.65 4.56
CA THR A 262 17.56 10.99 5.11
C THR A 262 17.09 11.03 6.56
N ASP A 263 17.47 12.05 7.33
CA ASP A 263 17.05 12.18 8.73
C ASP A 263 15.57 12.57 8.87
N SER A 264 15.05 13.29 7.87
CA SER A 264 13.64 13.70 7.76
C SER A 264 13.10 13.37 6.38
N CYS A 265 11.76 13.29 6.25
CA CYS A 265 11.12 13.11 4.97
C CYS A 265 11.56 14.23 4.01
N PRO A 266 12.08 13.90 2.81
CA PRO A 266 12.45 14.91 1.83
C PRO A 266 11.19 15.56 1.22
N ASP A 267 11.25 16.87 0.94
CA ASP A 267 10.19 17.59 0.20
C ASP A 267 10.03 17.08 -1.25
N ASP A 268 11.02 16.33 -1.74
CA ASP A 268 10.96 15.64 -3.03
C ASP A 268 10.27 14.28 -2.90
N ARG A 269 8.99 14.24 -3.29
CA ARG A 269 8.17 13.01 -3.30
C ARG A 269 8.82 11.87 -4.09
N ALA A 270 9.51 12.17 -5.20
CA ALA A 270 10.15 11.14 -6.00
C ALA A 270 11.27 10.44 -5.23
N ARG A 271 11.92 11.14 -4.30
CA ARG A 271 12.94 10.57 -3.43
C ARG A 271 12.33 9.71 -2.33
N ALA A 272 11.21 10.12 -1.74
CA ALA A 272 10.47 9.32 -0.75
C ALA A 272 10.00 7.99 -1.35
N ASP A 273 9.42 8.03 -2.56
CA ASP A 273 9.00 6.83 -3.28
C ASP A 273 10.17 5.92 -3.67
N ALA A 274 11.29 6.50 -4.11
CA ALA A 274 12.51 5.75 -4.42
C ALA A 274 13.05 5.03 -3.17
N TYR A 275 13.04 5.70 -2.02
CA TYR A 275 13.45 5.10 -0.75
C TYR A 275 12.51 3.94 -0.36
N GLN A 276 11.20 4.13 -0.49
CA GLN A 276 10.23 3.06 -0.21
C GLN A 276 10.48 1.82 -1.08
N GLN A 277 10.71 2.02 -2.38
CA GLN A 277 11.04 0.93 -3.31
C GLN A 277 12.34 0.22 -2.94
N ALA A 278 13.38 0.97 -2.58
CA ALA A 278 14.66 0.42 -2.16
C ALA A 278 14.51 -0.43 -0.89
N VAL A 279 13.71 0.01 0.10
CA VAL A 279 13.44 -0.77 1.31
C VAL A 279 12.64 -2.04 1.02
N ILE A 280 11.69 -2.01 0.07
CA ILE A 280 10.96 -3.22 -0.36
C ILE A 280 11.92 -4.21 -1.03
N ALA A 281 12.79 -3.73 -1.92
CA ALA A 281 13.81 -4.55 -2.56
C ALA A 281 14.77 -5.16 -1.53
N LEU A 282 15.21 -4.35 -0.56
CA LEU A 282 16.04 -4.79 0.57
C LEU A 282 15.37 -5.91 1.36
N ARG A 283 14.09 -5.74 1.73
CA ARG A 283 13.36 -6.79 2.47
C ARG A 283 13.27 -8.10 1.67
N ARG A 284 13.01 -8.01 0.36
CA ARG A 284 12.95 -9.20 -0.51
C ARG A 284 14.30 -9.89 -0.59
N ALA A 285 15.40 -9.14 -0.72
CA ALA A 285 16.74 -9.69 -0.74
C ALA A 285 17.12 -10.34 0.59
N TRP A 286 16.71 -9.74 1.72
CA TRP A 286 16.88 -10.34 3.04
C TRP A 286 16.11 -11.67 3.19
N ILE A 287 14.84 -11.70 2.79
CA ILE A 287 14.03 -12.95 2.79
C ILE A 287 14.65 -14.00 1.87
N ALA A 288 15.24 -13.62 0.73
CA ALA A 288 15.92 -14.57 -0.15
C ALA A 288 17.18 -15.20 0.48
N CYS A 289 17.70 -14.62 1.56
CA CYS A 289 18.74 -15.22 2.38
C CYS A 289 18.16 -16.23 3.41
N GLU A 290 16.88 -16.15 3.78
CA GLU A 290 16.23 -17.03 4.77
C GLU A 290 16.20 -18.53 4.40
N PRO A 291 16.01 -18.95 3.13
CA PRO A 291 16.16 -20.36 2.75
C PRO A 291 17.54 -20.91 3.13
N GLN A 292 18.58 -20.07 3.18
CA GLN A 292 19.93 -20.49 3.58
C GLN A 292 20.05 -20.60 5.11
N LEU A 293 19.22 -19.89 5.86
CA LEU A 293 18.98 -20.15 7.28
C LEU A 293 18.28 -21.52 7.44
N ALA A 294 17.22 -21.79 6.68
CA ALA A 294 16.42 -23.01 6.83
C ALA A 294 17.09 -24.30 6.30
N THR A 295 17.89 -24.24 5.23
CA THR A 295 18.51 -25.44 4.64
C THR A 295 19.63 -26.01 5.54
N ALA A 296 20.11 -25.25 6.51
CA ALA A 296 21.01 -25.71 7.57
C ALA A 296 20.27 -26.22 8.83
N GLN A 297 18.94 -26.01 8.95
CA GLN A 297 18.10 -26.37 10.10
C GLN A 297 17.65 -27.84 10.12
N GLY A 298 18.58 -28.77 9.89
CA GLY A 298 18.50 -30.02 10.64
C GLY A 298 18.85 -29.68 12.10
N GLU A 299 17.83 -29.40 12.94
CA GLU A 299 17.93 -29.08 14.38
C GLU A 299 18.23 -27.60 14.75
N GLY A 300 17.18 -26.83 15.08
CA GLY A 300 17.34 -25.57 15.83
C GLY A 300 16.47 -24.42 15.35
N GLN A 301 15.25 -24.33 15.90
CA GLN A 301 14.25 -23.30 15.65
C GLN A 301 14.86 -21.88 15.75
N TRP A 302 14.77 -21.11 14.66
CA TRP A 302 14.98 -19.66 14.67
C TRP A 302 13.93 -19.04 15.61
N PRO A 303 14.25 -18.04 16.43
CA PRO A 303 13.23 -17.28 17.13
C PRO A 303 12.43 -16.53 16.07
N ALA A 304 11.35 -17.18 15.60
CA ALA A 304 10.35 -16.55 14.78
C ALA A 304 9.96 -15.25 15.50
N SER A 305 9.98 -14.13 14.78
CA SER A 305 9.42 -12.88 15.26
C SER A 305 7.95 -13.12 15.54
N THR A 306 7.61 -13.49 16.78
CA THR A 306 6.25 -13.62 17.28
C THR A 306 5.67 -12.22 17.40
N ASN A 307 5.23 -11.65 16.29
CA ASN A 307 4.22 -10.59 16.30
C ASN A 307 2.84 -11.26 16.28
N SER A 308 2.51 -11.95 17.37
CA SER A 308 1.13 -12.18 17.75
C SER A 308 0.68 -10.98 18.57
N PRO A 309 -0.34 -10.22 18.14
CA PRO A 309 -0.92 -9.20 19.00
C PRO A 309 -1.63 -9.91 20.16
N SER A 310 -1.07 -9.77 21.35
CA SER A 310 -1.75 -10.13 22.60
C SER A 310 -3.05 -9.33 22.69
N THR A 311 -4.18 -10.02 22.59
CA THR A 311 -5.47 -9.54 23.08
C THR A 311 -5.47 -9.64 24.60
N GLU A 312 -5.34 -8.49 25.25
CA GLU A 312 -5.98 -8.20 26.54
C GLU A 312 -7.05 -7.11 26.32
#